data_AF-A0A258TAS7-F1
#
_entry.id   AF-A0A258TAS7-F1
#
_cell.length_a   1.000
_cell.length_b   1.000
_cell.length_c   1.000
_cell.angle_alpha   90.00
_cell.angle_beta   90.00
_cell.angle_gamma   90.00
#
_symmetry.space_group_name_H-M   'P 1'
#
loop_
_entity.id
_entity.type
_entity.pdbx_description
1 polymer ?
#
loop_
_entity_poly.entity_id
_entity_poly.type
_entity_poly.pdbx_seq_one_letter_code
_entity_poly.pdbx_strand_id
1 'polypeptide(L)'
;MKVFRWKNCYADVAASKHGITVQSFFDDVIAPAIRALEEKIAALGRSDTPGDAFAQADMEDVLQETKMAFGLSIQSIWERQLRGYLRGCAEELRPGDGLAAQAAKGSWEKLCALFLELRGIRFDAFPSFAELETLHLLGNACRHGDGPSAVELAKRCPELWRVYPPMPFEDQPPDSGPLPVALMDVPIERLRAFVKAVATFWDDAEYIYNESIERKHPSLEAKLAQERTERSWRPQAPLNGCA
;
A
#
# COMPACT_ATOMS: atom_id res chain seq x y z
N MET A 1 -23.40 -2.73 -21.07
CA MET A 1 -22.36 -3.62 -20.49
C MET A 1 -22.95 -4.33 -19.29
N LYS A 2 -22.66 -5.63 -19.11
CA LYS A 2 -23.08 -6.39 -17.93
C LYS A 2 -22.19 -5.98 -16.75
N VAL A 3 -22.79 -5.63 -15.61
CA VAL A 3 -22.04 -5.28 -14.39
C VAL A 3 -21.34 -6.54 -13.87
N PHE A 4 -20.05 -6.43 -13.57
CA PHE A 4 -19.30 -7.52 -12.93
C PHE A 4 -19.79 -7.72 -11.49
N ARG A 5 -19.93 -8.98 -11.09
CA ARG A 5 -20.37 -9.40 -9.76
C ARG A 5 -19.53 -10.59 -9.32
N TRP A 6 -19.13 -10.63 -8.06
CA TRP A 6 -18.59 -11.81 -7.41
C TRP A 6 -19.58 -12.45 -6.43
N LYS A 7 -19.28 -13.66 -5.96
CA LYS A 7 -20.04 -14.28 -4.87
C LYS A 7 -19.67 -13.60 -3.56
N ASN A 8 -20.65 -12.99 -2.89
CA ASN A 8 -20.45 -12.34 -1.61
C ASN A 8 -20.23 -13.37 -0.50
N CYS A 9 -19.45 -12.99 0.52
CA CYS A 9 -19.23 -13.74 1.76
C CYS A 9 -19.06 -12.80 2.95
N TYR A 10 -18.97 -13.35 4.17
CA TYR A 10 -18.79 -12.55 5.38
C TYR A 10 -17.53 -11.68 5.38
N ALA A 11 -16.47 -12.10 4.67
CA ALA A 11 -15.25 -11.32 4.54
C ALA A 11 -15.48 -9.95 3.88
N ASP A 12 -16.45 -9.82 2.99
CA ASP A 12 -16.83 -8.52 2.37
C ASP A 12 -17.36 -7.54 3.43
N VAL A 13 -18.18 -8.03 4.35
CA VAL A 13 -18.74 -7.23 5.44
C VAL A 13 -17.64 -6.81 6.42
N ALA A 14 -16.74 -7.75 6.76
CA ALA A 14 -15.61 -7.48 7.64
C ALA A 14 -14.62 -6.46 7.06
N ALA A 15 -14.50 -6.39 5.73
CA ALA A 15 -13.60 -5.48 5.03
C ALA A 15 -14.08 -4.01 5.01
N SER A 16 -15.36 -3.75 5.30
CA SER A 16 -15.98 -2.41 5.22
C SER A 16 -15.26 -1.29 5.99
N LYS A 17 -14.46 -1.64 7.01
CA LYS A 17 -13.73 -0.67 7.85
C LYS A 17 -12.25 -0.55 7.49
N HIS A 18 -11.73 -1.39 6.60
CA HIS A 18 -10.29 -1.46 6.33
C HIS A 18 -9.73 -0.15 5.75
N GLY A 19 -10.45 0.49 4.82
CA GLY A 19 -10.11 1.80 4.27
C GLY A 19 -10.08 2.90 5.34
N ILE A 20 -11.09 2.96 6.20
CA ILE A 20 -11.16 3.93 7.31
C ILE A 20 -10.01 3.73 8.29
N THR A 21 -9.71 2.48 8.67
CA THR A 21 -8.61 2.17 9.60
C THR A 21 -7.27 2.69 9.10
N VAL A 22 -6.94 2.49 7.82
CA VAL A 22 -5.63 2.93 7.29
C VAL A 22 -5.58 4.45 7.11
N GLN A 23 -6.70 5.09 6.77
CA GLN A 23 -6.80 6.56 6.69
C GLN A 23 -6.62 7.20 8.06
N SER A 24 -7.36 6.75 9.08
CA SER A 24 -7.19 7.25 10.46
C SER A 24 -5.77 7.01 10.98
N PHE A 25 -5.16 5.87 10.68
CA PHE A 25 -3.76 5.64 11.05
C PHE A 25 -2.82 6.69 10.43
N PHE A 26 -3.08 7.11 9.19
CA PHE A 26 -2.29 8.16 8.57
C PHE A 26 -2.57 9.54 9.18
N ASP A 27 -3.83 9.94 9.24
CA ASP A 27 -4.23 11.30 9.63
C ASP A 27 -4.01 11.57 11.12
N ASP A 28 -4.24 10.57 11.97
CA ASP A 28 -4.20 10.71 13.42
C ASP A 28 -2.84 10.30 14.03
N VAL A 29 -2.01 9.54 13.31
CA VAL A 29 -0.73 9.03 13.83
C VAL A 29 0.46 9.43 12.97
N ILE A 30 0.49 9.01 11.70
CA ILE A 30 1.67 9.21 10.83
C ILE A 30 1.95 10.70 10.59
N ALA A 31 0.95 11.43 10.07
CA ALA A 31 1.14 12.83 9.69
C ALA A 31 1.46 13.75 10.88
N PRO A 32 0.79 13.63 12.06
CA PRO A 32 1.18 14.37 13.24
C PRO A 32 2.60 14.05 13.73
N ALA A 33 3.00 12.78 13.74
CA ALA A 33 4.33 12.38 14.19
C ALA A 33 5.44 12.95 13.29
N ILE A 34 5.26 12.88 11.96
CA ILE A 34 6.21 13.47 11.00
C ILE A 34 6.31 14.98 11.18
N ARG A 35 5.17 15.69 11.28
CA ARG A 35 5.18 17.14 11.51
C ARG A 35 5.91 17.54 12.78
N ALA A 36 5.70 16.81 13.88
CA ALA A 36 6.38 17.10 15.13
C ALA A 36 7.92 16.96 15.03
N LEU A 37 8.40 15.97 14.27
CA LEU A 37 9.83 15.81 13.99
C LEU A 37 10.37 16.93 13.09
N GLU A 38 9.64 17.27 12.03
CA GLU A 38 10.01 18.37 11.11
C GLU A 38 10.07 19.72 11.83
N GLU A 39 9.11 20.01 12.71
CA GLU A 39 9.10 21.23 13.54
C GLU A 39 10.29 21.28 14.49
N LYS A 40 10.66 20.14 15.09
CA LYS A 40 11.83 20.03 15.97
C LYS A 40 13.14 20.24 15.21
N ILE A 41 13.30 19.62 14.04
CA ILE A 41 14.45 19.83 13.15
C ILE A 41 14.57 21.32 12.79
N ALA A 42 13.46 21.93 12.37
CA ALA A 42 13.43 23.35 12.01
C ALA A 42 13.74 24.27 13.19
N ALA A 43 13.38 23.91 14.42
CA ALA A 43 13.72 24.66 15.62
C ALA A 43 15.22 24.59 15.94
N LEU A 44 15.82 23.40 15.83
CA LEU A 44 17.26 23.19 16.03
C LEU A 44 18.09 23.96 14.99
N GLY A 45 17.68 23.94 13.72
CA GLY A 45 18.38 24.66 12.65
C GLY A 45 18.29 26.18 12.71
N ARG A 46 17.41 26.74 13.55
CA ARG A 46 17.33 28.19 13.84
C ARG A 46 18.13 28.60 15.08
N SER A 47 18.72 27.65 15.79
CA SER A 47 19.44 27.93 17.03
C SER A 47 20.89 28.34 16.76
N ASP A 48 21.38 29.31 17.51
CA ASP A 48 22.79 29.74 17.48
C ASP A 48 23.68 28.88 18.39
N THR A 49 23.12 27.86 19.07
CA THR A 49 23.88 26.97 19.95
C THR A 49 24.71 26.00 19.13
N PRO A 50 26.04 25.94 19.27
CA PRO A 50 26.89 25.09 18.44
C PRO A 50 26.55 23.59 18.50
N GLY A 51 26.03 23.12 19.63
CA GLY A 51 25.59 21.72 19.79
C GLY A 51 24.32 21.37 19.00
N ASP A 52 23.49 22.36 18.68
CA ASP A 52 22.18 22.12 18.05
C ASP A 52 22.30 21.72 16.59
N ALA A 53 23.41 22.05 15.92
CA ALA A 53 23.70 21.57 14.56
C ALA A 53 23.89 20.04 14.52
N PHE A 54 24.57 19.46 15.52
CA PHE A 54 24.70 18.01 15.64
C PHE A 54 23.36 17.36 15.99
N ALA A 55 22.63 17.95 16.94
CA ALA A 55 21.31 17.47 17.31
C ALA A 55 20.31 17.55 16.14
N GLN A 56 20.44 18.53 15.24
CA GLN A 56 19.64 18.63 14.03
C GLN A 56 19.90 17.43 13.10
N ALA A 57 21.17 17.13 12.82
CA ALA A 57 21.55 15.99 11.98
C ALA A 57 21.02 14.66 12.58
N ASP A 58 21.21 14.44 13.87
CA ASP A 58 20.68 13.26 14.56
C ASP A 58 19.15 13.16 14.42
N MET A 59 18.43 14.30 14.47
CA MET A 59 16.99 14.33 14.31
C MET A 59 16.53 14.09 12.87
N GLU A 60 17.32 14.47 11.86
CA GLU A 60 17.06 14.16 10.45
C GLU A 60 17.15 12.65 10.19
N ASP A 61 18.13 11.96 10.79
CA ASP A 61 18.24 10.50 10.74
C ASP A 61 17.03 9.83 11.41
N VAL A 62 16.60 10.33 12.58
CA VAL A 62 15.39 9.86 13.25
C VAL A 62 14.15 10.05 12.37
N LEU A 63 14.03 11.16 11.66
CA LEU A 63 12.92 11.40 10.73
C LEU A 63 12.93 10.41 9.57
N GLN A 64 14.10 10.14 8.99
CA GLN A 64 14.25 9.17 7.90
C GLN A 64 13.81 7.76 8.34
N GLU A 65 14.34 7.28 9.46
CA GLU A 65 13.98 5.98 10.04
C GLU A 65 12.49 5.91 10.37
N THR A 66 11.93 6.98 10.92
CA THR A 66 10.50 7.07 11.24
C THR A 66 9.63 6.92 9.99
N LYS A 67 9.98 7.57 8.87
CA LYS A 67 9.25 7.44 7.60
C LYS A 67 9.32 6.02 7.05
N MET A 68 10.48 5.37 7.10
CA MET A 68 10.65 3.97 6.68
C MET A 68 9.82 3.02 7.56
N ALA A 69 9.83 3.22 8.87
CA ALA A 69 9.02 2.46 9.82
C ALA A 69 7.51 2.64 9.59
N PHE A 70 7.07 3.85 9.23
CA PHE A 70 5.68 4.08 8.85
C PHE A 70 5.31 3.40 7.53
N GLY A 71 6.19 3.42 6.52
CA GLY A 71 6.00 2.67 5.28
C GLY A 71 5.82 1.16 5.55
N LEU A 72 6.67 0.58 6.38
CA LEU A 72 6.57 -0.81 6.83
C LEU A 72 5.27 -1.09 7.60
N SER A 73 4.83 -0.14 8.43
CA SER A 73 3.59 -0.27 9.22
C SER A 73 2.36 -0.25 8.32
N ILE A 74 2.30 0.64 7.33
CA ILE A 74 1.23 0.70 6.32
C ILE A 74 1.17 -0.61 5.53
N GLN A 75 2.34 -1.09 5.05
CA GLN A 75 2.43 -2.37 4.34
C GLN A 75 1.94 -3.53 5.21
N SER A 76 2.33 -3.56 6.48
CA SER A 76 1.93 -4.61 7.41
C SER A 76 0.43 -4.59 7.74
N ILE A 77 -0.19 -3.41 7.84
CA ILE A 77 -1.65 -3.27 7.99
C ILE A 77 -2.35 -3.84 6.75
N TRP A 78 -1.94 -3.37 5.58
CA TRP A 78 -2.49 -3.80 4.29
C TRP A 78 -2.40 -5.32 4.10
N GLU A 79 -1.23 -5.91 4.32
CA GLU A 79 -1.04 -7.35 4.14
C GLU A 79 -1.91 -8.17 5.09
N ARG A 80 -2.04 -7.75 6.35
CA ARG A 80 -2.95 -8.43 7.30
C ARG A 80 -4.41 -8.35 6.86
N GLN A 81 -4.85 -7.19 6.38
CA GLN A 81 -6.20 -7.00 5.85
C GLN A 81 -6.44 -7.92 4.65
N LEU A 82 -5.55 -7.91 3.66
CA LEU A 82 -5.66 -8.74 2.46
C LEU A 82 -5.67 -10.24 2.78
N ARG A 83 -4.73 -10.71 3.62
CA ARG A 83 -4.66 -12.12 4.03
C ARG A 83 -5.88 -12.54 4.84
N GLY A 84 -6.34 -11.71 5.77
CA GLY A 84 -7.55 -11.95 6.55
C GLY A 84 -8.78 -12.06 5.67
N TYR A 85 -8.92 -11.14 4.71
CA TYR A 85 -9.99 -11.15 3.72
C TYR A 85 -9.96 -12.42 2.87
N LEU A 86 -8.81 -12.75 2.25
CA LEU A 86 -8.67 -13.94 1.40
C LEU A 86 -8.91 -15.24 2.17
N ARG A 87 -8.48 -15.29 3.43
CA ARG A 87 -8.75 -16.43 4.30
C ARG A 87 -10.25 -16.60 4.55
N GLY A 88 -10.96 -15.53 4.91
CA GLY A 88 -12.41 -15.58 5.10
C GLY A 88 -13.17 -15.93 3.81
N CYS A 89 -12.69 -15.44 2.66
CA CYS A 89 -13.20 -15.85 1.35
C CYS A 89 -13.01 -17.35 1.12
N ALA A 90 -11.82 -17.89 1.36
CA ALA A 90 -11.53 -19.30 1.17
C ALA A 90 -12.37 -20.20 2.08
N GLU A 91 -12.50 -19.84 3.36
CA GLU A 91 -13.26 -20.61 4.36
C GLU A 91 -14.76 -20.73 3.99
N GLU A 92 -15.35 -19.71 3.37
CA GLU A 92 -16.79 -19.69 3.02
C GLU A 92 -17.08 -20.11 1.57
N LEU A 93 -16.23 -19.71 0.61
CA LEU A 93 -16.50 -19.92 -0.83
C LEU A 93 -15.94 -21.24 -1.37
N ARG A 94 -14.91 -21.79 -0.71
CA ARG A 94 -14.15 -22.99 -1.10
C ARG A 94 -13.71 -23.81 0.14
N PRO A 95 -14.65 -24.23 1.00
CA PRO A 95 -14.31 -24.95 2.22
C PRO A 95 -13.65 -26.29 1.91
N GLY A 96 -12.51 -26.58 2.56
CA GLY A 96 -11.80 -27.85 2.43
C GLY A 96 -10.69 -27.89 1.36
N ASP A 97 -10.59 -26.88 0.50
CA ASP A 97 -9.64 -26.86 -0.63
C ASP A 97 -8.19 -26.48 -0.22
N GLY A 98 -7.93 -26.27 1.08
CA GLY A 98 -6.62 -25.85 1.59
C GLY A 98 -6.25 -24.39 1.31
N LEU A 99 -7.07 -23.67 0.54
CA LEU A 99 -6.84 -22.28 0.12
C LEU A 99 -6.70 -21.29 1.30
N ALA A 100 -7.37 -21.55 2.43
CA ALA A 100 -7.24 -20.74 3.64
C ALA A 100 -5.81 -20.77 4.21
N ALA A 101 -5.12 -21.92 4.13
CA ALA A 101 -3.72 -22.02 4.54
C ALA A 101 -2.78 -21.28 3.58
N GLN A 102 -3.12 -21.27 2.28
CA GLN A 102 -2.40 -20.50 1.28
C GLN A 102 -2.54 -18.98 1.51
N ALA A 103 -3.71 -18.49 1.89
CA ALA A 103 -3.90 -17.08 2.26
C ALA A 103 -2.96 -16.66 3.43
N ALA A 104 -2.76 -17.54 4.41
CA ALA A 104 -1.96 -17.24 5.59
C ALA A 104 -0.44 -17.15 5.30
N LYS A 105 0.08 -17.94 4.36
CA LYS A 105 1.54 -18.12 4.15
C LYS A 105 2.03 -17.89 2.72
N GLY A 106 1.12 -17.61 1.79
CA GLY A 106 1.46 -17.42 0.38
C GLY A 106 2.36 -16.21 0.15
N SER A 107 3.22 -16.29 -0.87
CA SER A 107 3.93 -15.14 -1.42
C SER A 107 2.95 -14.16 -2.06
N TRP A 108 3.42 -12.96 -2.40
CA TRP A 108 2.59 -11.94 -3.06
C TRP A 108 1.93 -12.45 -4.34
N GLU A 109 2.66 -13.19 -5.18
CA GLU A 109 2.13 -13.78 -6.42
C GLU A 109 1.05 -14.82 -6.12
N LYS A 110 1.25 -15.62 -5.06
CA LYS A 110 0.25 -16.60 -4.61
C LYS A 110 -1.01 -15.93 -4.05
N LEU A 111 -0.90 -14.77 -3.43
CA LEU A 111 -2.05 -13.99 -2.98
C LEU A 111 -2.82 -13.40 -4.17
N CYS A 112 -2.12 -12.90 -5.19
CA CYS A 112 -2.74 -12.38 -6.41
C CYS A 112 -3.49 -13.49 -7.17
N ALA A 113 -2.88 -14.67 -7.31
CA ALA A 113 -3.51 -15.83 -7.94
C ALA A 113 -4.73 -16.30 -7.12
N LEU A 114 -4.60 -16.37 -5.80
CA LEU A 114 -5.70 -16.76 -4.91
C LEU A 114 -6.87 -15.77 -4.98
N PHE A 115 -6.59 -14.47 -5.10
CA PHE A 115 -7.62 -13.46 -5.28
C PHE A 115 -8.43 -13.70 -6.57
N LEU A 116 -7.75 -13.97 -7.69
CA LEU A 116 -8.40 -14.32 -8.95
C LEU A 116 -9.27 -15.58 -8.80
N GLU A 117 -8.73 -16.62 -8.15
CA GLU A 117 -9.44 -17.88 -7.95
C GLU A 117 -10.73 -17.71 -7.13
N LEU A 118 -10.67 -16.92 -6.06
CA LEU A 118 -11.80 -16.70 -5.15
C LEU A 118 -12.81 -15.68 -5.67
N ARG A 119 -12.36 -14.65 -6.40
CA ARG A 119 -13.19 -13.49 -6.77
C ARG A 119 -13.48 -13.36 -8.26
N GLY A 120 -12.79 -14.11 -9.11
CA GLY A 120 -13.03 -14.12 -10.56
C GLY A 120 -12.58 -12.85 -11.29
N ILE A 121 -11.76 -12.01 -10.64
CA ILE A 121 -11.15 -10.82 -11.22
C ILE A 121 -9.69 -10.77 -10.80
N ARG A 122 -8.81 -10.37 -11.72
CA ARG A 122 -7.37 -10.29 -11.43
C ARG A 122 -7.09 -9.15 -10.46
N PHE A 123 -6.09 -9.34 -9.60
CA PHE A 123 -5.69 -8.31 -8.65
C PHE A 123 -5.16 -7.05 -9.33
N ASP A 124 -4.47 -7.22 -10.46
CA ASP A 124 -3.93 -6.12 -11.28
C ASP A 124 -4.94 -5.46 -12.20
N ALA A 125 -6.21 -5.89 -12.17
CA ALA A 125 -7.29 -5.16 -12.83
C ALA A 125 -7.73 -3.92 -12.03
N PHE A 126 -7.36 -3.83 -10.74
CA PHE A 126 -7.69 -2.71 -9.87
C PHE A 126 -6.75 -1.53 -10.14
N PRO A 127 -7.25 -0.29 -10.23
CA PRO A 127 -6.41 0.89 -10.48
C PRO A 127 -5.31 1.09 -9.44
N SER A 128 -5.55 0.68 -8.20
CA SER A 128 -4.61 0.81 -7.08
C SER A 128 -3.47 -0.21 -7.11
N PHE A 129 -3.47 -1.18 -8.03
CA PHE A 129 -2.53 -2.30 -7.99
C PHE A 129 -1.06 -1.87 -8.06
N ALA A 130 -0.72 -0.95 -8.97
CA ALA A 130 0.67 -0.52 -9.15
C ALA A 130 1.24 0.09 -7.87
N GLU A 131 0.48 0.95 -7.20
CA GLU A 131 0.84 1.55 -5.91
C GLU A 131 0.92 0.53 -4.79
N LEU A 132 0.01 -0.47 -4.76
CA LEU A 132 0.03 -1.54 -3.77
C LEU A 132 1.21 -2.49 -3.95
N GLU A 133 1.61 -2.75 -5.20
CA GLU A 133 2.83 -3.51 -5.53
C GLU A 133 4.08 -2.75 -5.07
N THR A 134 4.14 -1.44 -5.34
CA THR A 134 5.23 -0.58 -4.83
C THR A 134 5.25 -0.56 -3.30
N LEU A 135 4.11 -0.50 -2.62
CA LEU A 135 4.02 -0.62 -1.16
C LEU A 135 4.56 -1.96 -0.66
N HIS A 136 4.27 -3.07 -1.35
CA HIS A 136 4.81 -4.38 -1.00
C HIS A 136 6.35 -4.40 -1.11
N LEU A 137 6.90 -3.87 -2.20
CA LEU A 137 8.35 -3.74 -2.39
C LEU A 137 8.99 -2.88 -1.30
N LEU A 138 8.38 -1.73 -0.97
CA LEU A 138 8.84 -0.85 0.10
C LEU A 138 8.87 -1.56 1.45
N GLY A 139 7.78 -2.23 1.84
CA GLY A 139 7.74 -2.94 3.12
C GLY A 139 8.80 -4.05 3.22
N ASN A 140 9.05 -4.78 2.12
CA ASN A 140 10.13 -5.78 2.10
C ASN A 140 11.52 -5.13 2.20
N ALA A 141 11.75 -4.02 1.49
CA ALA A 141 13.01 -3.27 1.58
C ALA A 141 13.25 -2.73 2.99
N CYS A 142 12.27 -2.08 3.62
CA CYS A 142 12.36 -1.60 5.00
C CYS A 142 12.60 -2.74 6.01
N ARG A 143 12.09 -3.95 5.75
CA ARG A 143 12.21 -5.09 6.67
C ARG A 143 13.54 -5.84 6.53
N HIS A 144 14.05 -5.96 5.31
CA HIS A 144 15.16 -6.85 4.98
C HIS A 144 16.42 -6.12 4.50
N GLY A 145 16.36 -4.81 4.27
CA GLY A 145 17.46 -4.02 3.74
C GLY A 145 17.71 -4.27 2.25
N ASP A 146 18.99 -4.30 1.87
CA ASP A 146 19.48 -4.33 0.49
C ASP A 146 19.26 -5.69 -0.22
N GLY A 147 18.00 -5.98 -0.52
CA GLY A 147 17.57 -7.20 -1.22
C GLY A 147 16.95 -6.94 -2.59
N PRO A 148 16.43 -8.00 -3.25
CA PRO A 148 15.77 -7.88 -4.55
C PRO A 148 14.62 -6.86 -4.59
N SER A 149 13.86 -6.74 -3.50
CA SER A 149 12.79 -5.73 -3.40
C SER A 149 13.32 -4.31 -3.39
N ALA A 150 14.48 -4.04 -2.75
CA ALA A 150 15.10 -2.72 -2.78
C ALA A 150 15.60 -2.37 -4.18
N VAL A 151 16.23 -3.33 -4.88
CA VAL A 151 16.68 -3.16 -6.26
C VAL A 151 15.53 -2.85 -7.21
N GLU A 152 14.42 -3.59 -7.09
CA GLU A 152 13.23 -3.34 -7.92
C GLU A 152 12.55 -2.01 -7.57
N LEU A 153 12.48 -1.68 -6.27
CA LEU A 153 11.92 -0.41 -5.82
C LEU A 153 12.74 0.78 -6.34
N ALA A 154 14.08 0.71 -6.34
CA ALA A 154 14.94 1.77 -6.86
C ALA A 154 14.76 2.00 -8.37
N LYS A 155 14.42 0.96 -9.13
CA LYS A 155 14.09 1.10 -10.57
C LYS A 155 12.74 1.78 -10.79
N ARG A 156 11.75 1.46 -9.95
CA ARG A 156 10.37 1.96 -10.09
C ARG A 156 10.17 3.35 -9.51
N CYS A 157 10.84 3.62 -8.40
CA CYS A 157 10.72 4.84 -7.61
C CYS A 157 12.11 5.37 -7.24
N PRO A 158 12.94 5.75 -8.24
CA PRO A 158 14.29 6.27 -7.99
C PRO A 158 14.29 7.53 -7.11
N GLU A 159 13.18 8.28 -7.10
CA GLU A 159 13.01 9.46 -6.27
C GLU A 159 12.96 9.20 -4.75
N LEU A 160 12.87 7.94 -4.32
CA LEU A 160 12.92 7.59 -2.90
C LEU A 160 14.34 7.60 -2.33
N TRP A 161 15.37 7.65 -3.18
CA TRP A 161 16.75 7.74 -2.74
C TRP A 161 17.25 9.16 -2.91
N ARG A 162 17.85 9.70 -1.84
CA ARG A 162 18.57 10.97 -1.92
C ARG A 162 19.81 10.79 -2.78
N VAL A 163 19.93 11.59 -3.84
CA VAL A 163 21.17 11.69 -4.60
C VAL A 163 22.00 12.82 -3.98
N TYR A 164 23.07 12.46 -3.29
CA TYR A 164 24.04 13.44 -2.84
C TYR A 164 24.92 13.87 -4.04
N PRO A 165 25.16 15.18 -4.24
CA PRO A 165 26.15 15.61 -5.21
C PRO A 165 27.53 15.03 -4.83
N PRO A 166 28.35 14.60 -5.80
CA PRO A 166 29.66 14.04 -5.52
C PRO A 166 30.49 15.05 -4.73
N MET A 167 31.19 14.56 -3.70
CA MET A 167 32.06 15.43 -2.91
C MET A 167 33.22 15.92 -3.81
N PRO A 168 33.68 17.17 -3.67
CA PRO A 168 34.70 17.75 -4.56
C PRO A 168 36.07 17.05 -4.52
N PHE A 169 36.23 16.01 -3.69
CA PHE A 169 37.44 15.21 -3.52
C PHE A 169 37.26 13.74 -3.92
N GLU A 170 36.08 13.35 -4.43
CA GLU A 170 35.84 12.00 -4.94
C GLU A 170 36.27 11.91 -6.41
N ASP A 171 37.50 11.44 -6.63
CA ASP A 171 38.03 11.11 -7.97
C ASP A 171 37.42 9.83 -8.56
N GLN A 172 36.58 9.11 -7.79
CA GLN A 172 35.89 7.91 -8.24
C GLN A 172 34.50 8.25 -8.77
N PRO A 173 34.11 7.73 -9.95
CA PRO A 173 32.73 7.82 -10.40
C PRO A 173 31.83 7.16 -9.34
N PRO A 174 30.64 7.71 -9.07
CA PRO A 174 29.71 7.11 -8.11
C PRO A 174 29.47 5.66 -8.48
N ASP A 175 29.60 4.77 -7.49
CA ASP A 175 29.48 3.34 -7.68
C ASP A 175 28.17 3.02 -8.40
N SER A 176 28.25 2.33 -9.53
CA SER A 176 27.10 2.00 -10.39
C SER A 176 26.12 0.99 -9.79
N GLY A 177 26.34 0.62 -8.52
CA GLY A 177 25.51 -0.29 -7.76
C GLY A 177 24.17 0.31 -7.31
N PRO A 178 23.25 -0.53 -6.81
CA PRO A 178 22.01 -0.06 -6.21
C PRO A 178 22.31 0.82 -4.98
N LEU A 179 21.61 1.94 -4.85
CA LEU A 179 21.74 2.79 -3.66
C LEU A 179 21.25 2.02 -2.42
N PRO A 180 22.00 2.06 -1.29
CA PRO A 180 21.59 1.37 -0.07
C PRO A 180 20.25 1.85 0.46
N VAL A 181 19.46 0.95 1.06
CA VAL A 181 18.19 1.27 1.75
C VAL A 181 18.42 2.30 2.86
N ALA A 182 19.60 2.31 3.49
CA ALA A 182 19.96 3.29 4.50
C ALA A 182 19.94 4.75 3.99
N LEU A 183 19.96 4.99 2.67
CA LEU A 183 19.86 6.32 2.07
C LEU A 183 18.45 6.65 1.55
N MET A 184 17.48 5.76 1.78
CA MET A 184 16.10 5.94 1.34
C MET A 184 15.38 6.94 2.25
N ASP A 185 14.78 7.98 1.65
CA ASP A 185 13.95 8.97 2.33
C ASP A 185 12.56 8.96 1.70
N VAL A 186 11.60 8.34 2.38
CA VAL A 186 10.23 8.19 1.88
C VAL A 186 9.43 9.48 2.14
N PRO A 187 9.02 10.24 1.11
CA PRO A 187 8.26 11.46 1.33
C PRO A 187 6.90 11.18 1.99
N ILE A 188 6.42 12.10 2.83
CA ILE A 188 5.10 11.96 3.47
C ILE A 188 3.97 11.80 2.43
N GLU A 189 4.08 12.46 1.28
CA GLU A 189 3.11 12.32 0.19
C GLU A 189 3.13 10.93 -0.45
N ARG A 190 4.28 10.24 -0.43
CA ARG A 190 4.35 8.84 -0.86
C ARG A 190 3.64 7.93 0.12
N LEU A 191 3.80 8.14 1.43
CA LEU A 191 3.05 7.42 2.47
C LEU A 191 1.53 7.65 2.32
N ARG A 192 1.12 8.90 2.07
CA ARG A 192 -0.28 9.27 1.81
C ARG A 192 -0.82 8.54 0.57
N ALA A 193 -0.05 8.48 -0.51
CA ALA A 193 -0.44 7.80 -1.73
C ALA A 193 -0.68 6.30 -1.50
N PHE A 194 0.16 5.63 -0.69
CA PHE A 194 -0.05 4.22 -0.35
C PHE A 194 -1.31 4.00 0.48
N VAL A 195 -1.56 4.86 1.49
CA VAL A 195 -2.78 4.81 2.29
C VAL A 195 -4.01 4.99 1.42
N LYS A 196 -3.96 5.96 0.49
CA LYS A 196 -5.02 6.19 -0.49
C LYS A 196 -5.23 4.98 -1.40
N ALA A 197 -4.16 4.32 -1.87
CA ALA A 197 -4.26 3.13 -2.70
C ALA A 197 -4.92 1.96 -1.96
N VAL A 198 -4.57 1.74 -0.68
CA VAL A 198 -5.22 0.74 0.17
C VAL A 198 -6.70 1.05 0.37
N ALA A 199 -7.06 2.30 0.68
CA ALA A 199 -8.44 2.70 0.82
C ALA A 199 -9.24 2.53 -0.48
N THR A 200 -8.68 3.01 -1.60
CA THR A 200 -9.31 2.91 -2.93
C THR A 200 -9.58 1.45 -3.30
N PHE A 201 -8.64 0.55 -3.01
CA PHE A 201 -8.86 -0.88 -3.21
C PHE A 201 -10.08 -1.41 -2.45
N TRP A 202 -10.22 -1.05 -1.17
CA TRP A 202 -11.35 -1.49 -0.35
C TRP A 202 -12.66 -0.82 -0.79
N ASP A 203 -12.63 0.42 -1.23
CA ASP A 203 -13.81 1.12 -1.79
C ASP A 203 -14.28 0.47 -3.10
N ASP A 204 -13.34 0.01 -3.94
CA ASP A 204 -13.63 -0.74 -5.17
C ASP A 204 -14.16 -2.14 -4.86
N ALA A 205 -13.63 -2.81 -3.83
CA ALA A 205 -14.15 -4.07 -3.34
C ALA A 205 -15.59 -3.93 -2.79
N GLU A 206 -15.85 -2.87 -2.00
CA GLU A 206 -17.19 -2.58 -1.47
C GLU A 206 -18.18 -2.29 -2.60
N TYR A 207 -17.76 -1.57 -3.65
CA TYR A 207 -18.58 -1.34 -4.82
C TYR A 207 -18.99 -2.66 -5.51
N ILE A 208 -18.05 -3.59 -5.72
CA ILE A 208 -18.37 -4.90 -6.30
C ILE A 208 -19.31 -5.68 -5.38
N TYR A 209 -19.05 -5.70 -4.06
CA TYR A 209 -19.91 -6.32 -3.07
C TYR A 209 -21.35 -5.79 -3.14
N ASN A 210 -21.51 -4.47 -3.20
CA ASN A 210 -22.81 -3.81 -3.28
C ASN A 210 -23.52 -4.14 -4.59
N GLU A 211 -22.80 -4.17 -5.72
CA GLU A 211 -23.34 -4.58 -7.02
C GLU A 211 -23.81 -6.04 -7.03
N SER A 212 -23.13 -6.91 -6.26
CA SER A 212 -23.42 -8.34 -6.12
C SER A 212 -24.65 -8.66 -5.27
N ILE A 213 -25.23 -7.69 -4.55
CA ILE A 213 -26.45 -7.93 -3.76
C ILE A 213 -27.66 -8.12 -4.70
N GLU A 214 -28.37 -9.25 -4.55
CA GLU A 214 -29.52 -9.59 -5.38
C GLU A 214 -30.71 -8.64 -5.18
N ARG A 215 -31.11 -8.41 -3.92
CA ARG A 215 -32.22 -7.52 -3.55
C ARG A 215 -31.68 -6.34 -2.76
N LYS A 216 -31.66 -5.17 -3.39
CA LYS A 216 -31.09 -3.95 -2.81
C LYS A 216 -32.20 -3.04 -2.30
N HIS A 217 -31.93 -2.37 -1.19
CA HIS A 217 -32.78 -1.29 -0.72
C HIS A 217 -32.75 -0.12 -1.73
N PRO A 218 -33.83 0.65 -1.91
CA PRO A 218 -33.86 1.77 -2.86
C PRO A 218 -32.73 2.79 -2.68
N SER A 219 -32.29 3.04 -1.44
CA SER A 219 -31.15 3.92 -1.18
C SER A 219 -29.83 3.38 -1.74
N LEU A 220 -29.63 2.06 -1.73
CA LEU A 220 -28.43 1.43 -2.28
C LEU A 220 -28.47 1.45 -3.80
N GLU A 221 -29.62 1.20 -4.43
CA GLU A 221 -29.74 1.34 -5.89
C GLU A 221 -29.51 2.79 -6.34
N ALA A 222 -29.97 3.78 -5.58
CA ALA A 222 -29.68 5.19 -5.85
C ALA A 222 -28.18 5.50 -5.75
N LYS A 223 -27.50 5.03 -4.69
CA LYS A 223 -26.04 5.14 -4.55
C LYS A 223 -25.31 4.49 -5.72
N LEU A 224 -25.65 3.25 -6.07
CA LEU A 224 -25.01 2.53 -7.18
C LEU A 224 -25.28 3.20 -8.54
N ALA A 225 -26.45 3.79 -8.75
CA ALA A 225 -26.72 4.55 -9.97
C ALA A 225 -25.75 5.72 -10.14
N GLN A 226 -25.49 6.45 -9.05
CA GLN A 226 -24.51 7.53 -9.01
C GLN A 226 -23.07 7.01 -9.22
N GLU A 227 -22.67 5.98 -8.47
CA GLU A 227 -21.32 5.40 -8.59
C GLU A 227 -21.03 4.85 -9.98
N ARG A 228 -22.03 4.23 -10.63
CA ARG A 228 -21.90 3.82 -12.03
C ARG A 228 -21.53 5.03 -12.88
N THR A 229 -22.17 6.18 -12.73
CA THR A 229 -21.86 7.36 -13.57
C THR A 229 -20.53 8.04 -13.23
N GLU A 230 -20.16 8.10 -11.95
CA GLU A 230 -19.03 8.91 -11.48
C GLU A 230 -17.69 8.18 -11.46
N ARG A 231 -17.70 6.85 -11.28
CA ARG A 231 -16.44 6.09 -11.19
C ARG A 231 -15.69 6.11 -12.52
N SER A 232 -14.41 6.46 -12.44
CA SER A 232 -13.46 6.43 -13.56
C SER A 232 -13.09 5.00 -13.98
N TRP A 233 -13.17 4.04 -13.05
CA TRP A 233 -12.92 2.62 -13.28
C TRP A 233 -14.16 1.79 -12.92
N ARG A 234 -14.39 0.72 -13.68
CA ARG A 234 -15.41 -0.27 -13.37
C ARG A 234 -14.82 -1.67 -13.55
N PRO A 235 -15.18 -2.61 -12.67
CA PRO A 235 -14.72 -3.99 -12.74
C PRO A 235 -15.19 -4.62 -14.05
N GLN A 236 -14.25 -5.24 -14.76
CA GLN A 236 -14.52 -6.03 -15.95
C GLN A 236 -14.17 -7.48 -15.65
N ALA A 237 -15.02 -8.40 -16.12
CA ALA A 237 -14.64 -9.81 -16.10
C ALA A 237 -13.38 -10.00 -16.97
N PRO A 238 -12.50 -10.95 -16.61
CA PRO A 238 -11.47 -11.38 -17.55
C PRO A 238 -12.15 -11.74 -18.88
N LEU A 239 -11.69 -11.15 -19.99
CA LEU A 239 -12.12 -11.61 -21.31
C LEU A 239 -11.71 -13.09 -21.39
N ASN A 240 -12.70 -13.98 -21.48
CA ASN A 240 -12.43 -15.38 -21.76
C ASN A 240 -11.59 -15.47 -23.05
N GLY A 241 -10.35 -15.92 -22.95
CA GLY A 241 -9.52 -16.27 -24.10
C GLY A 241 -8.03 -15.99 -23.92
N CYS A 242 -7.26 -16.98 -23.45
CA CYS A 242 -6.38 -17.81 -24.31
C CYS A 242 -5.42 -18.66 -23.44
N ALA A 243 -5.49 -19.97 -23.71
CA ALA A 243 -4.70 -21.11 -23.20
C ALA A 243 -4.98 -21.57 -21.77
#